data_AF-A0A832W248-F1
#
_entry.id   AF-A0A832W248-F1
#
_cell.length_a   1.000
_cell.length_b   1.000
_cell.length_c   1.000
_cell.angle_alpha   90.00
_cell.angle_beta   90.00
_cell.angle_gamma   90.00
#
_symmetry.space_group_name_H-M   'P 1'
#
loop_
_entity.id
_entity.type
_entity.pdbx_description
1 polymer ?
#
loop_
_entity_poly.entity_id
_entity_poly.type
_entity_poly.pdbx_seq_one_letter_code
_entity_poly.pdbx_strand_id
1 'polypeptide(L)'
;MDEIREVDRFECRVVTVIRNLAWKGVTVEEKNTKGRVYFGRVREEIIINPGDTFYIGIKPIYEIEDKSMRVTLYNAENKPLDWTLV
;
A
#
# COMPACT_ATOMS: atom_id res chain seq x y z
N MET A 1 -6.12 -13.23 -15.88
CA MET A 1 -5.78 -12.75 -14.53
C MET A 1 -4.55 -11.90 -14.74
N ASP A 2 -4.69 -10.57 -14.80
CA ASP A 2 -3.55 -9.69 -15.09
C ASP A 2 -2.57 -9.75 -13.91
N GLU A 3 -1.50 -10.51 -14.11
CA GLU A 3 -0.34 -10.51 -13.24
C GLU A 3 0.22 -9.09 -13.20
N ILE A 4 0.34 -8.56 -11.98
CA ILE A 4 1.01 -7.29 -11.73
C ILE A 4 2.43 -7.44 -12.24
N ARG A 5 2.79 -6.66 -13.26
CA ARG A 5 4.13 -6.70 -13.81
C ARG A 5 5.06 -6.00 -12.82
N GLU A 6 6.31 -6.43 -12.77
CA GLU A 6 7.35 -5.83 -11.90
C GLU A 6 7.46 -4.31 -12.09
N VAL A 7 7.11 -3.81 -13.29
CA VAL A 7 7.08 -2.38 -13.64
C VAL A 7 6.01 -1.55 -12.90
N ASP A 8 5.02 -2.19 -12.29
CA ASP A 8 3.95 -1.49 -11.56
C ASP A 8 4.26 -1.35 -10.07
N ARG A 9 5.46 -1.74 -9.62
CA ARG A 9 5.91 -1.65 -8.22
C ARG A 9 6.77 -0.43 -7.95
N PHE A 10 6.37 0.34 -6.96
CA PHE A 10 7.13 1.50 -6.49
C PHE A 10 7.57 1.28 -5.06
N GLU A 11 8.85 1.50 -4.80
CA GLU A 11 9.39 1.43 -3.44
C GLU A 11 8.82 2.59 -2.61
N CYS A 12 8.33 2.27 -1.42
CA CYS A 12 7.77 3.23 -0.49
C CYS A 12 8.34 3.03 0.90
N ARG A 13 8.31 4.11 1.70
CA ARG A 13 8.74 4.10 3.09
C ARG A 13 7.55 4.32 4.01
N VAL A 14 7.48 3.56 5.09
CA VAL A 14 6.45 3.75 6.11
C VAL A 14 6.70 5.05 6.86
N VAL A 15 5.69 5.92 6.89
CA VAL A 15 5.71 7.22 7.57
C VAL A 15 5.05 7.12 8.94
N THR A 16 3.87 6.51 9.01
CA THR A 16 3.10 6.37 10.26
C THR A 16 2.42 5.02 10.34
N VAL A 17 2.32 4.51 11.56
CA VAL A 17 1.57 3.30 11.90
C VAL A 17 0.64 3.64 13.06
N ILE A 18 -0.66 3.38 12.90
CA ILE A 18 -1.70 3.63 13.90
C ILE A 18 -2.34 2.27 14.21
N ARG A 19 -2.21 1.78 15.45
CA ARG A 19 -2.77 0.49 15.85
C ARG A 19 -4.24 0.62 16.24
N ASN A 20 -5.08 -0.27 15.73
CA ASN A 20 -6.52 -0.34 15.96
C ASN A 20 -6.97 -1.78 16.21
N LEU A 21 -6.93 -2.26 17.45
CA LEU A 21 -7.40 -3.60 17.87
C LEU A 21 -6.95 -4.74 16.93
N ALA A 22 -7.77 -5.13 15.96
CA ALA A 22 -7.51 -6.22 15.01
C ALA A 22 -6.69 -5.81 13.77
N TRP A 23 -6.53 -4.51 13.52
CA TRP A 23 -5.91 -3.95 12.33
C TRP A 23 -5.00 -2.80 12.69
N LYS A 24 -4.18 -2.37 11.73
CA LYS A 24 -3.44 -1.12 11.82
C LYS A 24 -3.57 -0.31 10.55
N GLY A 25 -3.65 1.00 10.76
CA GLY A 25 -3.47 2.01 9.73
C GLY A 25 -1.99 2.17 9.43
N VAL A 26 -1.60 2.14 8.16
CA VAL A 26 -0.24 2.36 7.70
C VAL A 26 -0.26 3.43 6.63
N THR A 27 0.48 4.52 6.85
CA THR A 27 0.76 5.51 5.80
C THR A 27 2.13 5.26 5.25
N VAL A 28 2.24 5.17 3.93
CA VAL A 28 3.52 5.09 3.22
C VAL A 28 3.72 6.29 2.32
N GLU A 29 4.97 6.59 2.01
CA GLU A 29 5.39 7.62 1.07
C GLU A 29 6.21 6.96 -0.05
N GLU A 30 5.80 7.13 -1.30
CA GLU A 30 6.58 6.68 -2.44
C GLU A 30 7.84 7.55 -2.60
N LYS A 31 8.98 6.92 -2.85
CA LYS A 31 10.29 7.58 -2.73
C LYS A 31 10.48 8.74 -3.71
N ASN A 32 10.01 8.62 -4.95
CA ASN A 32 10.30 9.54 -6.04
C ASN A 32 9.35 10.73 -6.07
N THR A 33 8.05 10.47 -5.97
CA THR A 33 6.97 11.44 -6.07
C THR A 33 6.61 12.10 -4.74
N LYS A 34 7.03 11.49 -3.62
CA LYS A 34 6.58 11.84 -2.26
C LYS A 34 5.07 11.71 -2.06
N GLY A 35 4.38 11.03 -2.98
CA GLY A 35 2.96 10.71 -2.85
C GLY A 35 2.73 9.82 -1.65
N ARG A 36 1.69 10.12 -0.87
CA ARG A 36 1.33 9.38 0.34
C ARG A 36 0.04 8.60 0.15
N VAL A 37 0.03 7.38 0.65
CA VAL A 37 -1.14 6.49 0.60
C VAL A 37 -1.37 5.90 1.98
N TYR A 38 -2.62 5.91 2.42
CA TYR A 38 -3.06 5.32 3.68
C TYR A 38 -3.78 3.98 3.44
N PHE A 39 -3.35 2.97 4.19
CA PHE A 39 -3.88 1.62 4.21
C PHE A 39 -4.49 1.36 5.59
N GLY A 40 -5.81 1.22 5.68
CA GLY A 40 -6.51 1.18 6.96
C GLY A 40 -6.66 -0.21 7.58
N ARG A 41 -6.35 -1.27 6.84
CA ARG A 41 -6.68 -2.65 7.18
C ARG A 41 -5.49 -3.59 7.01
N VAL A 42 -4.29 -3.12 7.35
CA VAL A 42 -3.14 -4.03 7.46
C VAL A 42 -3.33 -4.88 8.72
N ARG A 43 -3.09 -6.18 8.61
CA ARG A 43 -3.24 -7.11 9.75
C ARG A 43 -2.25 -6.81 10.87
N GLU A 44 -2.69 -6.92 12.12
CA GLU A 44 -1.88 -6.59 13.30
C GLU A 44 -0.66 -7.52 13.47
N GLU A 45 -0.75 -8.80 13.06
CA GLU A 45 0.35 -9.76 13.18
C GLU A 45 1.56 -9.46 12.29
N ILE A 46 1.37 -8.63 11.25
CA ILE A 46 2.48 -8.19 10.41
C ILE A 46 3.31 -7.22 11.26
N ILE A 47 4.64 -7.31 11.27
CA ILE A 47 5.47 -6.32 11.96
C ILE A 47 5.80 -5.22 10.96
N ILE A 48 5.38 -3.98 11.25
CA ILE A 48 5.64 -2.79 10.42
C ILE A 48 5.94 -1.62 11.33
N ASN A 49 7.04 -0.92 11.07
CA ASN A 49 7.50 0.24 11.82
C ASN A 49 7.73 1.44 10.90
N PRO A 50 7.61 2.68 11.41
CA PRO A 50 8.06 3.86 10.69
C PRO A 50 9.53 3.71 10.27
N GLY A 51 9.81 3.98 9.00
CA GLY A 51 11.15 3.77 8.44
C GLY A 51 11.29 2.55 7.54
N ASP A 52 10.43 1.55 7.70
CA ASP A 52 10.52 0.31 6.92
C ASP A 52 10.25 0.55 5.43
N THR A 53 10.90 -0.23 4.58
CA THR A 53 10.67 -0.27 3.14
C THR A 53 9.61 -1.31 2.78
N PHE A 54 8.62 -0.88 1.99
CA PHE A 54 7.60 -1.73 1.37
C PHE A 54 7.44 -1.35 -0.10
N TYR A 55 6.49 -1.98 -0.80
CA TYR A 55 6.21 -1.69 -2.20
C TYR A 55 4.72 -1.40 -2.39
N ILE A 56 4.39 -0.44 -3.24
CA ILE A 56 3.02 -0.22 -3.69
C ILE A 56 2.88 -0.66 -5.15
N GLY A 57 1.76 -1.33 -5.45
CA GLY A 57 1.32 -1.62 -6.82
C GLY A 57 0.11 -0.76 -7.19
N ILE A 58 0.12 -0.15 -8.36
CA ILE A 58 -0.97 0.72 -8.83
C ILE A 58 -1.68 0.05 -10.00
N LYS A 59 -3.01 -0.04 -9.93
CA LYS A 59 -3.85 -0.51 -11.02
C LYS A 59 -4.94 0.54 -11.32
N PRO A 60 -5.04 1.07 -12.55
CA PRO A 60 -6.14 1.96 -12.90
C PRO A 60 -7.48 1.22 -12.80
N ILE A 61 -8.52 1.94 -12.38
CA ILE A 61 -9.90 1.46 -12.33
C ILE A 61 -10.80 2.48 -13.02
N TYR A 62 -11.86 1.99 -13.67
CA TYR A 62 -12.76 2.83 -14.48
C TYR A 62 -14.23 2.71 -14.07
N GLU A 63 -14.55 1.78 -13.16
CA GLU A 63 -15.92 1.37 -12.84
C GLU A 63 -16.47 2.03 -11.57
N ILE A 64 -15.64 2.77 -10.83
CA ILE A 64 -16.01 3.37 -9.54
C ILE A 64 -15.93 4.88 -9.67
N GLU A 65 -17.07 5.54 -9.47
CA GLU A 65 -17.19 7.01 -9.50
C GLU A 65 -16.24 7.64 -8.45
N ASP A 66 -15.61 8.75 -8.82
CA ASP A 66 -14.60 9.47 -8.03
C ASP A 66 -13.36 8.65 -7.61
N LYS A 67 -13.12 7.49 -8.24
CA LYS A 67 -11.94 6.67 -8.02
C LYS A 67 -11.23 6.33 -9.32
N SER A 68 -9.92 6.56 -9.32
CA SER A 68 -9.09 6.45 -10.52
C SER A 68 -8.17 5.24 -10.49
N MET A 69 -7.80 4.80 -9.28
CA MET A 69 -6.83 3.72 -9.12
C MET A 69 -7.06 2.90 -7.85
N ARG A 70 -6.73 1.62 -7.93
CA ARG A 70 -6.50 0.76 -6.78
C ARG A 70 -5.01 0.73 -6.50
N VAL A 71 -4.64 1.06 -5.26
CA VAL A 71 -3.27 0.94 -4.77
C VAL A 71 -3.20 -0.22 -3.79
N THR A 72 -2.25 -1.13 -3.98
CA THR A 72 -2.06 -2.30 -3.10
C THR A 72 -0.69 -2.24 -2.43
N LEU A 73 -0.62 -2.48 -1.13
CA LEU A 73 0.61 -2.56 -0.36
C LEU A 73 1.16 -3.99 -0.38
N TYR A 74 2.45 -4.15 -0.64
CA TYR A 74 3.16 -5.42 -0.70
C TYR A 74 4.39 -5.43 0.20
N ASN A 75 4.69 -6.59 0.79
CA ASN A 75 5.99 -6.85 1.39
C ASN A 75 7.05 -7.20 0.31
N ALA A 76 8.29 -7.42 0.75
CA ALA A 76 9.41 -7.80 -0.11
C ALA A 76 9.23 -9.14 -0.84
N GLU A 77 8.38 -10.05 -0.31
CA GLU A 77 8.05 -11.34 -0.93
C GLU A 77 6.86 -11.25 -1.88
N ASN A 78 6.45 -10.05 -2.29
CA ASN A 78 5.32 -9.82 -3.17
C ASN A 78 3.94 -10.22 -2.60
N LYS A 79 3.84 -10.45 -1.29
CA LYS A 79 2.57 -10.76 -0.63
C LYS A 79 1.77 -9.48 -0.39
N PRO A 80 0.51 -9.40 -0.84
CA PRO A 80 -0.34 -8.24 -0.58
C PRO A 80 -0.72 -8.18 0.90
N LEU A 81 -0.62 -6.99 1.49
CA LEU A 81 -0.89 -6.74 2.92
C LEU A 81 -2.22 -6.02 3.12
N ASP A 82 -2.53 -5.06 2.25
CA ASP A 82 -3.79 -4.32 2.20
C ASP A 82 -3.92 -3.59 0.85
N TRP A 83 -5.07 -3.01 0.55
CA TRP A 83 -5.28 -2.15 -0.61
C TRP A 83 -6.26 -1.01 -0.30
N THR A 84 -6.21 0.04 -1.10
CA THR A 84 -7.11 1.19 -1.01
C THR A 84 -7.46 1.72 -2.40
N LEU A 85 -8.54 2.51 -2.49
CA LEU A 85 -8.93 3.20 -3.72
C LEU A 85 -8.61 4.68 -3.59
N VAL A 86 -7.84 5.20 -4.55
CA VAL A 86 -7.49 6.61 -4.66
C VAL A 86 -8.37 7.26 -5.72
#